data_AF-A0A2Z7C3E1-F1
#
_entry.id   AF-A0A2Z7C3E1-F1
#
_cell.length_a   1.000
_cell.length_b   1.000
_cell.length_c   1.000
_cell.angle_alpha   90.00
_cell.angle_beta   90.00
_cell.angle_gamma   90.00
#
_symmetry.space_group_name_H-M   'P 1'
#
loop_
_entity.id
_entity.type
_entity.pdbx_description
1 polymer ?
#
loop_
_entity_poly.entity_id
_entity_poly.type
_entity_poly.pdbx_seq_one_letter_code
_entity_poly.pdbx_strand_id
1 'polypeptide(L)'
;MDSVSNLAQDSISVGQVLEKLNLPNLQSKMKADPEGYGSELNLIYNQFKSSLELFERQAAMNFTSLSGIGNDPTVAKDLGDRSMFLANVILFYPKQLSCFPNELAQFLKSSA
;
A
#
# COMPACT_ATOMS: atom_id res chain seq x y z
N MET A 1 -16.14 44.04 0.76
CA MET A 1 -15.50 44.05 2.09
C MET A 1 -16.15 42.94 2.88
N ASP A 2 -15.63 41.74 3.10
CA ASP A 2 -14.36 41.04 2.83
C ASP A 2 -14.71 39.53 2.92
N SER A 3 -14.24 38.63 2.03
CA SER A 3 -13.12 37.69 2.28
C SER A 3 -12.92 37.37 3.78
N VAL A 4 -12.84 36.14 4.30
CA VAL A 4 -12.08 34.95 3.87
C VAL A 4 -12.41 33.77 4.82
N SER A 5 -12.27 32.53 4.30
CA SER A 5 -11.81 31.32 5.00
C SER A 5 -12.74 30.66 6.06
N ASN A 6 -12.91 29.34 6.09
CA ASN A 6 -11.86 28.35 6.03
C ASN A 6 -12.37 26.97 5.57
N LEU A 7 -11.56 26.40 4.68
CA LEU A 7 -11.61 25.08 4.09
C LEU A 7 -11.39 24.01 5.18
N ALA A 8 -12.47 23.38 5.66
CA ALA A 8 -12.37 22.28 6.61
C ALA A 8 -12.71 20.95 5.92
N GLN A 9 -11.65 20.25 5.54
CA GLN A 9 -11.54 18.80 5.62
C GLN A 9 -12.33 17.95 4.62
N ASP A 10 -12.11 18.18 3.32
CA ASP A 10 -12.08 17.07 2.36
C ASP A 10 -10.64 16.53 2.26
N SER A 11 -10.05 16.17 3.41
CA SER A 11 -8.95 15.21 3.43
C SER A 11 -9.52 13.81 3.26
N ILE A 12 -10.16 13.60 2.11
CA ILE A 12 -10.37 12.26 1.59
C ILE A 12 -8.95 11.73 1.37
N SER A 13 -8.49 10.88 2.30
CA SER A 13 -7.26 10.14 2.10
C SER A 13 -7.41 9.43 0.76
N VAL A 14 -6.52 9.73 -0.19
CA VAL A 14 -6.52 9.09 -1.52
C VAL A 14 -6.48 7.56 -1.38
N GLY A 15 -6.03 7.04 -0.23
CA GLY A 15 -6.14 5.64 0.17
C GLY A 15 -7.57 5.10 0.31
N GLN A 16 -8.53 5.88 0.80
CA GLN A 16 -9.93 5.47 0.93
C GLN A 16 -10.68 5.49 -0.41
N VAL A 17 -10.29 6.37 -1.36
CA VAL A 17 -10.85 6.36 -2.72
C VAL A 17 -10.37 5.14 -3.49
N LEU A 18 -9.11 4.75 -3.27
CA LEU A 18 -8.56 3.52 -3.80
C LEU A 18 -9.24 2.29 -3.19
N GLU A 19 -9.60 2.31 -1.91
CA GLU A 19 -10.39 1.26 -1.26
C GLU A 19 -11.80 1.13 -1.87
N LYS A 20 -12.40 2.25 -2.30
CA LYS A 20 -13.66 2.26 -3.07
C LYS A 20 -13.49 1.77 -4.52
N LEU A 21 -12.26 1.77 -5.04
CA LEU A 21 -11.88 1.12 -6.29
C LEU A 21 -11.39 -0.30 -5.99
N ASN A 22 -12.31 -1.25 -5.93
CA ASN A 22 -12.02 -2.68 -5.78
C ASN A 22 -10.73 -3.09 -6.55
N LEU A 23 -9.66 -3.50 -5.86
CA LEU A 23 -8.32 -3.75 -6.42
C LEU A 23 -8.32 -4.59 -7.72
N PRO A 24 -9.16 -5.65 -7.87
CA PRO A 24 -9.26 -6.41 -9.12
C PRO A 24 -9.78 -5.60 -10.31
N ASN A 25 -10.68 -4.63 -10.08
CA ASN A 25 -11.18 -3.74 -11.13
C ASN A 25 -10.06 -2.81 -11.61
N LEU A 26 -9.33 -2.22 -10.65
CA LEU A 26 -8.17 -1.39 -10.96
C LEU A 26 -7.08 -2.18 -11.69
N GLN A 27 -6.80 -3.41 -11.25
CA GLN A 27 -5.86 -4.30 -11.93
C GLN A 27 -6.24 -4.50 -13.39
N SER A 28 -7.52 -4.74 -13.68
CA SER A 28 -8.00 -4.94 -15.05
C SER A 28 -7.80 -3.69 -15.92
N LYS A 29 -8.09 -2.50 -15.37
CA LYS A 29 -7.89 -1.22 -16.04
C LYS A 29 -6.41 -0.93 -16.30
N MET A 30 -5.55 -1.13 -15.30
CA MET A 30 -4.11 -0.95 -15.40
C MET A 30 -3.44 -1.88 -16.39
N LYS A 31 -3.98 -3.09 -16.58
CA LYS A 31 -3.51 -4.03 -17.60
C LYS A 31 -3.95 -3.65 -19.01
N ALA A 32 -5.13 -3.00 -19.14
CA ALA A 32 -5.64 -2.52 -20.41
C ALA A 32 -4.95 -1.23 -20.87
N ASP A 33 -4.60 -0.34 -19.94
CA ASP A 33 -3.88 0.91 -20.19
C ASP A 33 -2.75 1.12 -19.16
N PRO A 34 -1.55 0.57 -19.40
CA PRO A 34 -0.44 0.71 -18.47
C PRO A 34 0.10 2.14 -18.34
N GLU A 35 -0.03 2.96 -19.37
CA GLU A 35 0.54 4.31 -19.37
C GLU A 35 -0.33 5.30 -18.60
N GLY A 36 -1.66 5.14 -18.66
CA GLY A 36 -2.63 6.03 -18.00
C GLY A 36 -2.69 5.91 -16.48
N TYR A 37 -2.17 4.83 -15.88
CA TYR A 37 -2.35 4.53 -14.45
C TYR A 37 -1.04 4.53 -13.63
N GLY A 38 0.01 5.20 -14.13
CA GLY A 38 1.29 5.29 -13.42
C GLY A 38 1.18 5.94 -12.03
N SER A 39 0.27 6.91 -11.85
CA SER A 39 0.05 7.59 -10.57
C SER A 39 -0.57 6.67 -9.52
N GLU A 40 -1.57 5.89 -9.92
CA GLU A 40 -2.23 4.89 -9.09
C GLU A 40 -1.27 3.78 -8.70
N LEU A 41 -0.43 3.32 -9.64
CA LEU A 41 0.64 2.38 -9.33
C LEU A 41 1.56 2.92 -8.23
N ASN A 42 2.04 4.16 -8.41
CA ASN A 42 2.96 4.77 -7.46
C ASN A 42 2.31 4.93 -6.08
N LEU A 43 1.03 5.31 -6.02
CA LEU A 43 0.28 5.38 -4.77
C LEU A 43 0.22 4.01 -4.07
N ILE A 44 -0.16 2.95 -4.80
CA ILE A 44 -0.26 1.60 -4.26
C ILE A 44 1.10 1.11 -3.77
N TYR A 45 2.15 1.37 -4.53
CA TYR A 45 3.50 0.96 -4.18
C TYR A 45 4.02 1.69 -2.94
N ASN A 46 3.75 2.99 -2.81
CA ASN A 46 4.07 3.74 -1.59
C ASN A 46 3.27 3.24 -0.38
N GLN A 47 1.99 2.89 -0.57
CA GLN A 47 1.17 2.29 0.48
C GLN A 47 1.70 0.92 0.91
N PHE A 48 2.14 0.08 -0.04
CA PHE A 48 2.82 -1.17 0.26
C PHE A 48 4.05 -0.93 1.15
N LYS A 49 4.91 0.03 0.81
CA LYS A 49 6.10 0.37 1.61
C LYS A 49 5.75 0.85 3.01
N SER A 50 4.76 1.74 3.12
CA SER A 50 4.28 2.22 4.42
C SER A 50 3.71 1.10 5.29
N SER A 51 2.91 0.20 4.70
CA SER A 51 2.38 -0.97 5.40
C SER A 51 3.47 -1.95 5.82
N LEU A 52 4.50 -2.12 4.98
CA LEU A 52 5.66 -2.96 5.28
C LEU A 52 6.44 -2.40 6.49
N GLU A 53 6.80 -1.12 6.46
CA GLU A 53 7.50 -0.47 7.59
C GLU A 53 6.69 -0.55 8.88
N LEU A 54 5.37 -0.35 8.79
CA LEU A 54 4.49 -0.42 9.96
C LEU A 54 4.42 -1.85 10.51
N PHE A 55 4.32 -2.85 9.64
CA PHE A 55 4.32 -4.26 10.02
C PHE A 55 5.62 -4.66 10.72
N GLU A 56 6.77 -4.24 10.19
CA GLU A 56 8.08 -4.49 10.81
C GLU A 56 8.20 -3.81 12.19
N ARG A 57 7.74 -2.56 12.32
CA ARG A 57 7.69 -1.86 13.61
C ARG A 57 6.78 -2.58 14.61
N GLN A 58 5.60 -3.04 14.16
CA GLN A 58 4.69 -3.83 14.98
C GLN A 58 5.38 -5.12 15.46
N ALA A 59 6.03 -5.87 14.58
CA ALA A 59 6.77 -7.08 14.93
C ALA A 59 7.86 -6.81 15.99
N ALA A 60 8.64 -5.74 15.83
CA ALA A 60 9.68 -5.34 16.79
C ALA A 60 9.10 -4.94 18.16
N MET A 61 7.99 -4.20 18.19
CA MET A 61 7.36 -3.76 19.44
C MET A 61 6.74 -4.91 20.24
N ASN A 62 6.12 -5.89 19.57
CA ASN A 62 5.58 -7.07 20.25
C ASN A 62 6.67 -7.91 20.90
N PHE A 63 7.83 -8.01 20.27
CA PHE A 63 8.98 -8.70 20.86
C PHE A 63 9.40 -8.04 22.18
N THR A 64 9.23 -6.73 22.31
CA THR A 64 9.57 -5.96 23.52
C THR A 64 8.46 -5.88 24.56
N SER A 65 7.20 -6.18 24.20
CA SER A 65 6.03 -5.96 25.05
C SER A 65 5.39 -7.29 25.47
N LEU A 66 5.67 -7.74 26.70
CA LEU A 66 5.05 -8.92 27.31
C LEU A 66 3.52 -8.77 27.56
N SER A 67 2.94 -7.60 27.25
CA SER A 67 1.52 -7.31 27.41
C SER A 67 0.81 -7.53 26.07
N GLY A 68 0.04 -8.62 25.96
CA GLY A 68 -0.61 -9.12 24.75
C GLY A 68 -1.69 -8.24 24.10
N ILE A 69 -1.38 -7.00 23.76
CA ILE A 69 -2.15 -6.21 22.80
C ILE A 69 -1.74 -6.71 21.41
N GLY A 70 -2.57 -7.59 20.84
CA GLY A 70 -2.32 -8.16 19.52
C GLY A 70 -2.23 -7.09 18.43
N ASN A 71 -1.42 -7.34 17.41
CA ASN A 71 -1.31 -6.49 16.23
C ASN A 71 -2.68 -6.22 15.60
N ASP A 72 -2.87 -5.01 15.08
CA ASP A 72 -3.99 -4.72 14.20
C ASP A 72 -3.89 -5.62 12.95
N PRO A 73 -4.79 -6.60 12.78
CA PRO A 73 -4.72 -7.56 11.67
C PRO A 73 -4.94 -6.88 10.32
N THR A 74 -5.47 -5.65 10.30
CA THR A 74 -5.69 -4.86 9.10
C THR A 74 -4.39 -4.55 8.38
N VAL A 75 -3.30 -4.26 9.12
CA VAL A 75 -1.99 -3.96 8.52
C VAL A 75 -1.45 -5.15 7.73
N ALA A 76 -1.53 -6.35 8.32
CA ALA A 76 -1.08 -7.58 7.66
C ALA A 76 -1.93 -7.91 6.43
N LYS A 77 -3.25 -7.73 6.53
CA LYS A 77 -4.18 -7.94 5.42
C LYS A 77 -3.89 -6.98 4.26
N ASP A 78 -3.78 -5.68 4.54
CA ASP A 78 -3.53 -4.66 3.52
C ASP A 78 -2.18 -4.86 2.84
N LEU A 79 -1.15 -5.25 3.61
CA LEU A 79 0.15 -5.61 3.08
C LEU A 79 0.05 -6.80 2.12
N GLY A 80 -0.71 -7.84 2.50
CA GLY A 80 -0.95 -9.01 1.66
C GLY A 80 -1.70 -8.68 0.36
N ASP A 81 -2.82 -7.95 0.47
CA ASP A 81 -3.65 -7.55 -0.68
C ASP A 81 -2.85 -6.71 -1.68
N ARG A 82 -2.03 -5.78 -1.19
CA ARG A 82 -1.17 -4.92 -2.03
C ARG A 82 -0.01 -5.69 -2.65
N SER A 83 0.60 -6.60 -1.90
CA SER A 83 1.66 -7.48 -2.44
C SER A 83 1.13 -8.32 -3.59
N MET A 84 -0.06 -8.91 -3.41
CA MET A 84 -0.73 -9.70 -4.45
C MET A 84 -1.08 -8.85 -5.67
N PHE A 85 -1.58 -7.63 -5.46
CA PHE A 85 -1.86 -6.69 -6.54
C PHE A 85 -0.61 -6.34 -7.35
N LEU A 86 0.47 -5.93 -6.68
CA LEU A 86 1.73 -5.52 -7.33
C LEU A 86 2.36 -6.68 -8.11
N ALA A 87 2.34 -7.89 -7.55
CA ALA A 87 2.79 -9.09 -8.25
C ALA A 87 1.99 -9.36 -9.55
N ASN A 88 0.71 -9.01 -9.58
CA ASN A 88 -0.14 -9.21 -10.75
C ASN A 88 0.10 -8.19 -11.88
N VAL A 89 0.64 -7.01 -11.56
CA VAL A 89 0.87 -5.93 -12.52
C VAL A 89 2.34 -5.75 -12.88
N ILE A 90 3.26 -6.43 -12.20
CA ILE A 90 4.73 -6.25 -12.35
C ILE A 90 5.22 -6.31 -13.81
N LEU A 91 4.66 -7.21 -14.62
CA LEU A 91 5.06 -7.38 -16.02
C LEU A 91 4.68 -6.18 -16.90
N PHE A 92 3.70 -5.39 -16.49
CA PHE A 92 3.23 -4.20 -17.20
C PHE A 92 3.97 -2.93 -16.75
N TYR A 93 4.63 -2.97 -15.59
CA TYR A 93 5.37 -1.84 -15.00
C TYR A 93 6.81 -2.22 -14.58
N PRO A 94 7.62 -2.80 -15.49
CA PRO A 94 8.92 -3.38 -15.14
C PRO A 94 9.93 -2.35 -14.63
N LYS A 95 9.81 -1.08 -15.07
CA LYS A 95 10.71 0.00 -14.63
C LYS A 95 10.37 0.45 -13.21
N GLN A 96 9.08 0.70 -12.97
CA GLN A 96 8.57 1.23 -11.72
C GLN A 96 8.63 0.20 -10.58
N LEU A 97 8.43 -1.09 -10.90
CA LEU A 97 8.42 -2.18 -9.93
C LEU A 97 9.70 -3.03 -9.93
N SER A 98 10.79 -2.51 -10.48
CA SER A 98 12.08 -3.22 -10.55
C SER A 98 12.62 -3.67 -9.19
N CYS A 99 12.39 -2.88 -8.14
CA CYS A 99 12.82 -3.19 -6.77
C CYS A 99 11.84 -4.10 -6.01
N PHE A 100 10.57 -4.15 -6.42
CA PHE A 100 9.50 -4.81 -5.67
C PHE A 100 9.78 -6.29 -5.37
N PRO A 101 10.26 -7.14 -6.31
CA PRO A 101 10.56 -8.54 -6.01
C PRO A 101 11.61 -8.71 -4.91
N ASN A 102 12.63 -7.84 -4.89
CA ASN A 102 13.67 -7.91 -3.89
C ASN A 102 13.16 -7.43 -2.52
N GLU A 103 12.37 -6.35 -2.48
CA GLU A 103 11.73 -5.87 -1.26
C GLU A 103 10.81 -6.95 -0.65
N LEU A 104 9.99 -7.60 -1.48
CA LEU A 104 9.13 -8.70 -1.02
C LEU A 104 9.94 -9.90 -0.53
N ALA A 105 11.01 -10.28 -1.25
CA ALA A 105 11.87 -11.39 -0.84
C ALA A 105 12.63 -11.08 0.47
N GLN A 106 13.09 -9.85 0.67
CA GLN A 106 13.72 -9.42 1.92
C GLN A 106 12.74 -9.48 3.09
N PHE A 107 11.52 -8.97 2.90
CA PHE A 107 10.45 -9.06 3.88
C PHE A 107 10.13 -10.51 4.29
N LEU A 108 9.99 -11.41 3.32
CA LEU A 108 9.70 -12.82 3.61
C LEU A 108 10.86 -13.51 4.35
N LYS A 109 12.10 -13.10 4.11
CA LYS A 109 13.29 -13.62 4.82
C LYS A 109 13.43 -13.07 6.23
N SER A 110 13.02 -11.83 6.48
CA SER A 110 13.10 -11.21 7.82
C SER A 110 11.94 -11.63 8.73
N SER A 111 10.84 -12.10 8.16
CA SER A 111 9.61 -12.45 8.88
C SER A 111 9.40 -13.95 9.11
N ALA A 112 10.18 -14.81 8.44
CA ALA A 112 10.18 -16.27 8.61
C ALA A 112 11.27 -16.72 9.59
#